data_AF-A0A317YM83-F1
#
_entry.id   AF-A0A317YM83-F1
#
_cell.length_a   1.000
_cell.length_b   1.000
_cell.length_c   1.000
_cell.angle_alpha   90.00
_cell.angle_beta   90.00
_cell.angle_gamma   90.00
#
_symmetry.space_group_name_H-M   'P 1'
#
loop_
_entity.id
_entity.type
_entity.pdbx_description
1 polymer ?
#
loop_
_entity_poly.entity_id
_entity_poly.type
_entity_poly.pdbx_seq_one_letter_code
_entity_poly.pdbx_strand_id
1 'polypeptide(L)'
;KHLVRKRGRMRRGAFVFLRATYWRWAERIPDVWAGAMNAAPVLAIGDTHLENFGTWRDVDGRLAWGANDFDDAAVMPWPLDLIRLAASALLAGSTSSEDV
;
A
#
# COMPACT_ATOMS: atom_id res chain seq x y z
N LYS A 1 2.75 22.62 11.13
CA LYS A 1 1.31 22.31 11.34
C LYS A 1 0.83 21.06 10.58
N HIS A 2 1.21 20.84 9.31
CA HIS A 2 0.79 19.65 8.52
C HIS A 2 1.34 18.30 9.03
N LEU A 3 2.61 18.24 9.43
CA LEU A 3 3.24 16.98 9.89
C LEU A 3 2.64 16.44 11.19
N VAL A 4 2.30 17.32 12.14
CA VAL A 4 1.64 16.93 13.41
C VAL A 4 0.29 16.28 13.12
N ARG A 5 -0.50 16.87 12.22
CA ARG A 5 -1.78 16.30 11.76
C ARG A 5 -1.59 14.97 11.02
N LYS A 6 -0.59 14.85 10.14
CA LYS A 6 -0.27 13.58 9.46
C LYS A 6 0.07 12.49 10.49
N ARG A 7 0.95 12.78 11.45
CA ARG A 7 1.31 11.86 12.54
C ARG A 7 0.11 11.49 13.40
N GLY A 8 -0.76 12.45 13.73
CA GLY A 8 -2.02 12.19 14.44
C GLY A 8 -2.93 11.20 13.70
N ARG A 9 -3.06 11.33 12.37
CA ARG A 9 -3.80 10.37 11.55
C ARG A 9 -3.14 8.99 11.51
N MET A 10 -1.82 8.93 11.30
CA MET A 10 -1.08 7.65 11.26
C MET A 10 -1.18 6.87 12.58
N ARG A 11 -1.33 7.56 13.72
CA ARG A 11 -1.53 6.92 15.03
C ARG A 11 -2.89 6.26 15.22
N ARG A 12 -3.84 6.46 14.31
CA ARG A 12 -5.22 5.94 14.46
C ARG A 12 -5.34 4.42 14.23
N GLY A 13 -4.32 3.78 13.65
CA GLY A 13 -4.34 2.33 13.47
C GLY A 13 -3.24 1.84 12.53
N ALA A 14 -2.96 0.54 12.60
CA ALA A 14 -1.91 -0.10 11.82
C ALA A 14 -2.14 0.01 10.30
N PHE A 15 -3.39 -0.12 9.83
CA PHE A 15 -3.74 0.08 8.43
C PHE A 15 -3.44 1.51 7.94
N VAL A 16 -3.84 2.52 8.73
CA VAL A 16 -3.57 3.94 8.41
C VAL A 16 -2.08 4.27 8.47
N PHE A 17 -1.34 3.63 9.37
CA PHE A 17 0.10 3.72 9.42
C PHE A 17 0.75 3.14 8.17
N LEU A 18 0.39 1.90 7.80
CA LEU A 18 0.95 1.19 6.65
C LEU A 18 0.88 2.05 5.39
N ARG A 19 -0.32 2.52 5.02
CA ARG A 19 -0.58 3.32 3.81
C ARG A 19 0.08 4.69 3.76
N ALA A 20 0.67 5.15 4.87
CA ALA A 20 1.27 6.48 4.97
C ALA A 20 2.80 6.42 4.99
N THR A 21 3.38 5.22 4.99
CA THR A 21 4.81 4.96 5.22
C THR A 21 5.39 3.93 4.24
N TYR A 22 5.20 4.12 2.93
CA TYR A 22 5.80 3.24 1.91
C TYR A 22 7.32 3.09 2.04
N TRP A 23 8.05 4.20 2.19
CA TRP A 23 9.51 4.18 2.33
C TRP A 23 9.99 3.29 3.49
N ARG A 24 9.25 3.30 4.61
CA ARG A 24 9.55 2.43 5.75
C ARG A 24 9.30 0.96 5.44
N TRP A 25 8.33 0.65 4.59
CA TRP A 25 8.08 -0.70 4.10
C TRP A 25 9.21 -1.16 3.17
N ALA A 26 9.60 -0.33 2.20
CA ALA A 26 10.69 -0.63 1.27
C ALA A 26 12.01 -0.93 1.98
N GLU A 27 12.32 -0.21 3.06
CA GLU A 27 13.49 -0.47 3.91
C GLU A 27 13.45 -1.84 4.61
N ARG A 28 12.25 -2.33 4.95
CA ARG A 28 12.07 -3.45 5.88
C ARG A 28 11.72 -4.76 5.20
N ILE A 29 11.10 -4.71 4.03
CA ILE A 29 10.64 -5.92 3.33
C ILE A 29 11.79 -6.89 2.96
N PRO A 30 13.04 -6.45 2.64
CA PRO A 30 14.13 -7.39 2.40
C PRO A 30 14.53 -8.19 3.66
N ASP A 31 14.38 -7.58 4.85
CA ASP A 31 14.68 -8.23 6.13
C ASP A 31 13.60 -9.26 6.50
N VAL A 32 12.36 -9.04 6.07
CA VAL A 32 11.22 -9.93 6.35
C VAL A 32 11.23 -11.12 5.41
N TRP A 33 11.51 -10.88 4.11
CA TRP A 33 11.59 -11.94 3.12
C TRP A 33 12.60 -11.61 2.02
N ALA A 34 13.85 -12.00 2.25
CA ALA A 34 14.91 -11.87 1.25
C ALA A 34 14.59 -12.58 -0.07
N GLY A 35 13.76 -13.63 -0.04
CA GLY A 35 13.32 -14.36 -1.24
C GLY A 35 12.53 -13.51 -2.22
N ALA A 36 11.83 -12.46 -1.76
CA ALA A 36 11.11 -11.53 -2.62
C ALA A 36 12.04 -10.83 -3.61
N MET A 37 13.27 -10.57 -3.18
CA MET A 37 14.26 -9.79 -3.92
C MET A 37 14.83 -10.53 -5.13
N ASN A 38 14.67 -11.85 -5.18
CA ASN A 38 15.15 -12.69 -6.28
C ASN A 38 14.13 -12.82 -7.43
N ALA A 39 12.91 -12.31 -7.25
CA ALA A 39 11.88 -12.40 -8.27
C ALA A 39 12.11 -11.42 -9.42
N ALA A 40 11.55 -11.73 -10.59
CA ALA A 40 11.68 -10.89 -11.77
C ALA A 40 11.14 -9.46 -11.51
N PRO A 41 11.86 -8.42 -11.95
CA PRO A 41 11.40 -7.05 -11.79
C PRO A 41 10.28 -6.74 -12.78
N VAL A 42 9.32 -5.93 -12.33
CA VAL A 42 8.23 -5.36 -13.14
C VAL A 42 8.10 -3.88 -12.83
N LEU A 43 7.44 -3.11 -13.69
CA LEU A 43 6.97 -1.78 -13.31
C LEU A 43 5.83 -1.97 -12.30
N ALA A 44 6.17 -1.86 -11.03
CA ALA A 44 5.28 -2.08 -9.90
C ALA A 44 4.67 -0.75 -9.43
N ILE A 45 3.55 -0.82 -8.71
CA ILE A 45 2.81 0.33 -8.21
C ILE A 45 3.57 0.99 -7.04
N GLY A 46 4.22 0.21 -6.18
CA GLY A 46 4.97 0.74 -5.04
C GLY A 46 4.15 0.73 -3.76
N ASP A 47 3.49 1.85 -3.43
CA ASP A 47 2.70 2.03 -2.21
C ASP A 47 1.39 1.21 -2.18
N THR A 48 1.33 0.03 -2.79
CA THR A 48 0.12 -0.77 -2.96
C THR A 48 -0.61 -1.09 -1.65
N HIS A 49 -1.83 -0.59 -1.50
CA HIS A 49 -2.76 -0.90 -0.41
C HIS A 49 -4.21 -0.90 -0.89
N LEU A 50 -5.14 -1.41 -0.08
CA LEU A 50 -6.55 -1.57 -0.47
C LEU A 50 -7.20 -0.27 -0.97
N GLU A 51 -6.88 0.87 -0.35
CA GLU A 51 -7.43 2.17 -0.75
C GLU A 51 -6.76 2.79 -2.00
N ASN A 52 -5.74 2.15 -2.59
CA ASN A 52 -5.30 2.51 -3.95
C ASN A 52 -6.29 2.05 -5.02
N PHE A 53 -7.20 1.13 -4.70
CA PHE A 53 -8.15 0.60 -5.68
C PHE A 53 -9.47 1.36 -5.59
N GLY A 54 -9.95 1.85 -6.72
CA GLY A 54 -11.18 2.63 -6.78
C GLY A 54 -11.80 2.65 -8.16
N THR A 55 -12.91 3.36 -8.28
CA THR A 55 -13.59 3.59 -9.56
C THR A 55 -13.49 5.06 -9.97
N TRP A 56 -13.35 5.31 -11.27
CA TRP A 56 -13.38 6.65 -11.85
C TRP A 56 -13.99 6.61 -13.24
N ARG A 57 -14.31 7.77 -13.81
CA ARG A 57 -14.71 7.88 -15.21
C ARG A 57 -13.47 8.11 -16.07
N ASP A 58 -13.31 7.31 -17.12
CA ASP A 58 -12.28 7.56 -18.14
C ASP A 58 -12.63 8.78 -18.99
N VAL A 59 -11.76 9.08 -19.96
CA VAL A 59 -11.92 10.22 -20.88
C VAL A 59 -13.18 10.11 -21.75
N ASP A 60 -13.69 8.89 -21.96
CA ASP A 60 -14.91 8.61 -22.72
C ASP A 60 -16.16 8.55 -21.81
N GLY A 61 -16.01 8.82 -20.51
CA GLY A 61 -17.08 8.77 -19.52
C GLY A 61 -17.46 7.38 -19.03
N ARG A 62 -16.75 6.33 -19.45
CA ARG A 62 -16.97 4.94 -19.02
C ARG A 62 -16.46 4.74 -17.60
N LEU A 63 -17.12 3.88 -16.84
CA LEU A 63 -16.70 3.54 -15.49
C LEU A 63 -15.51 2.57 -15.54
N ALA A 64 -14.35 3.04 -15.10
CA ALA A 64 -13.15 2.23 -14.92
C ALA A 64 -12.99 1.83 -13.45
N TRP A 65 -12.34 0.69 -13.21
CA TRP A 65 -11.88 0.25 -11.89
C TRP A 65 -10.43 -0.17 -12.00
N GLY A 66 -9.63 0.16 -10.98
CA GLY A 66 -8.23 -0.25 -10.92
C GLY A 66 -7.45 0.45 -9.83
N ALA A 67 -6.13 0.31 -9.88
CA ALA A 67 -5.21 1.02 -9.00
C ALA A 67 -5.03 2.48 -9.45
N ASN A 68 -4.88 3.37 -8.48
CA ASN A 68 -4.52 4.78 -8.64
C ASN A 68 -3.25 5.11 -7.83
N ASP A 69 -2.77 6.35 -7.96
CA ASP A 69 -1.66 6.90 -7.17
C ASP A 69 -0.32 6.18 -7.39
N PHE A 70 0.34 6.52 -8.51
CA PHE A 70 1.59 5.89 -8.98
C PHE A 70 2.84 6.73 -8.66
N ASP A 71 2.77 7.65 -7.68
CA ASP A 71 3.88 8.54 -7.33
C ASP A 71 5.12 7.77 -6.80
N ASP A 72 4.90 6.57 -6.25
CA ASP A 72 5.94 5.66 -5.73
C ASP A 72 6.25 4.47 -6.67
N ALA A 73 5.79 4.51 -7.92
CA ALA A 73 5.99 3.43 -8.89
C ALA A 73 7.48 3.28 -9.25
N ALA A 74 7.94 2.03 -9.33
CA ALA A 74 9.33 1.71 -9.59
C ALA A 74 9.48 0.34 -10.27
N VAL A 75 10.61 0.14 -10.94
CA VAL A 75 11.01 -1.19 -11.42
C VAL A 75 11.54 -1.98 -10.24
N MET A 76 10.76 -2.93 -9.74
CA MET A 76 11.09 -3.72 -8.56
C MET A 76 10.49 -5.15 -8.64
N PRO A 77 10.96 -6.09 -7.81
CA PRO A 77 10.43 -7.45 -7.82
C PRO A 77 8.92 -7.49 -7.61
N TRP A 78 8.18 -8.20 -8.48
CA TRP A 78 6.71 -8.26 -8.44
C TRP A 78 6.08 -8.68 -7.10
N PRO A 79 6.70 -9.52 -6.25
CA PRO A 79 6.07 -9.91 -5.00
C PRO A 79 5.90 -8.77 -4.00
N LEU A 80 6.66 -7.68 -4.15
CA LEU A 80 6.63 -6.56 -3.20
C LEU A 80 5.25 -5.90 -3.12
N ASP A 81 4.59 -5.70 -4.27
CA ASP A 81 3.23 -5.17 -4.31
C ASP A 81 2.22 -6.14 -3.70
N LEU A 82 2.33 -7.43 -4.02
CA LEU A 82 1.38 -8.43 -3.54
C LEU A 82 1.46 -8.64 -2.04
N ILE A 83 2.67 -8.65 -1.47
CA ILE A 83 2.84 -8.80 -0.02
C ILE A 83 2.33 -7.57 0.69
N ARG A 84 2.60 -6.38 0.15
CA ARG A 84 2.10 -5.13 0.73
C ARG A 84 0.57 -5.09 0.70
N LEU A 85 -0.04 -5.51 -0.42
CA LEU A 85 -1.49 -5.59 -0.57
C LEU A 85 -2.11 -6.62 0.39
N ALA A 86 -1.49 -7.80 0.53
CA ALA A 86 -1.94 -8.83 1.48
C ALA A 86 -1.85 -8.33 2.94
N ALA A 87 -0.73 -7.69 3.32
CA ALA A 87 -0.59 -7.07 4.63
C ALA A 87 -1.64 -5.97 4.85
N SER A 88 -1.89 -5.14 3.84
CA SER A 88 -2.95 -4.13 3.86
C SER A 88 -4.33 -4.74 4.12
N ALA A 89 -4.67 -5.86 3.47
CA ALA A 89 -5.95 -6.53 3.66
C ALA A 89 -6.12 -7.13 5.07
N LEU A 90 -5.06 -7.76 5.59
CA LEU A 90 -5.05 -8.29 6.95
C LEU A 90 -5.24 -7.19 8.00
N LEU A 91 -4.53 -6.06 7.85
CA LEU A 91 -4.62 -4.93 8.78
C LEU A 91 -5.96 -4.20 8.70
N ALA A 92 -6.61 -4.18 7.53
CA ALA A 92 -7.94 -3.61 7.38
C ALA A 92 -9.02 -4.50 8.04
N GLY A 93 -8.84 -5.82 8.03
CA GLY A 93 -9.75 -6.76 8.71
C GLY A 93 -9.57 -6.80 10.22
N SER A 94 -8.35 -6.59 10.72
CA SER A 94 -8.03 -6.71 12.16
C SER A 94 -8.58 -5.58 13.02
N THR A 95 -8.97 -4.43 12.44
CA THR A 95 -9.58 -3.32 13.18
C THR A 95 -11.00 -3.61 13.68
N SER A 96 -11.56 -4.79 13.41
CA SER A 96 -12.93 -5.18 13.82
C SER A 96 -12.96 -6.11 15.05
N SER A 97 -11.82 -6.53 15.60
CA SER A 97 -11.75 -7.60 16.62
C SER A 97 -11.29 -7.15 18.02
N GLU A 98 -10.91 -5.88 18.19
CA GLU A 98 -10.44 -5.33 19.48
C GLU A 98 -11.42 -4.31 20.12
N ASP A 99 -12.63 -4.15 19.55
CA ASP A 99 -13.69 -3.25 20.02
C ASP A 99 -14.92 -4.01 20.59
N VAL A 100 -14.74 -5.18 21.22
CA VAL A 100 -15.78 -5.91 22.00
C VAL A 100 -15.29 -6.25 23.40
#